data_AF-A0A1F6CDT4-F1
#
_entry.id   AF-A0A1F6CDT4-F1
#
_cell.length_a   1.000
_cell.length_b   1.000
_cell.length_c   1.000
_cell.angle_alpha   90.00
_cell.angle_beta   90.00
_cell.angle_gamma   90.00
#
_symmetry.space_group_name_H-M   'P 1'
#
loop_
_entity.id
_entity.type
_entity.pdbx_description
1 polymer ?
#
loop_
_entity_poly.entity_id
_entity_poly.type
_entity_poly.pdbx_seq_one_letter_code
_entity_poly.pdbx_strand_id
1 'polypeptide(L)' 'MEKKNDYFAAKNIQHIDYKDVEILRKFLNPHGRILARRRTGISSKHQRELSEAVKRARFMALLPFVEQ' A
#
# COMPACT_ATOMS: atom_id res chain seq x y z
N MET A 1 20.48 6.03 3.45
CA MET A 1 19.29 5.18 3.24
C MET A 1 19.45 4.54 1.87
N GLU A 2 19.68 3.23 1.79
CA GLU A 2 19.69 2.52 0.50
C GLU A 2 18.40 2.81 -0.27
N LYS A 3 18.51 3.14 -1.56
CA LYS A 3 17.37 3.26 -2.46
C LYS A 3 16.78 1.86 -2.65
N LYS A 4 15.88 1.45 -1.75
CA LYS A 4 15.01 0.30 -2.01
C LYS A 4 14.16 0.61 -3.25
N ASN A 5 14.04 -0.39 -4.10
CA ASN A 5 13.40 -0.24 -5.40
C ASN A 5 11.89 -0.04 -5.18
N ASP A 6 11.36 1.09 -5.65
CA ASP A 6 9.95 1.43 -5.50
C ASP A 6 9.12 0.49 -6.39
N TYR A 7 8.31 -0.37 -5.76
CA TYR A 7 7.49 -1.37 -6.44
C TYR A 7 6.61 -0.78 -7.55
N PHE A 8 5.98 0.37 -7.30
CA PHE A 8 5.06 0.98 -8.25
C PHE A 8 5.83 1.61 -9.42
N ALA A 9 6.95 2.27 -9.14
CA ALA A 9 7.82 2.81 -10.17
C ALA A 9 8.42 1.70 -11.05
N ALA A 10 8.91 0.62 -10.43
CA ALA A 10 9.51 -0.52 -11.12
C ALA A 10 8.52 -1.26 -12.04
N LYS A 11 7.23 -1.24 -11.69
CA LYS A 11 6.16 -1.82 -12.50
C LYS A 11 5.44 -0.82 -13.42
N ASN A 12 5.93 0.43 -13.49
CA ASN A 12 5.31 1.51 -14.25
C ASN A 12 3.82 1.71 -13.92
N ILE A 13 3.45 1.51 -12.66
CA ILE A 13 2.08 1.72 -12.17
C ILE A 13 1.90 3.20 -11.90
N GLN A 14 1.07 3.85 -12.72
CA GLN A 14 0.77 5.29 -12.65
C GLN A 14 -0.27 5.63 -11.59
N HIS A 15 -1.16 4.68 -11.27
CA HIS A 15 -2.28 4.87 -10.35
C HIS A 15 -2.46 3.62 -9.48
N ILE A 16 -2.68 3.83 -8.18
CA ILE A 16 -2.93 2.77 -7.21
C ILE A 16 -4.43 2.74 -6.93
N ASP A 17 -5.16 1.82 -7.59
CA ASP A 17 -6.60 1.67 -7.39
C ASP A 17 -6.88 0.99 -6.03
N TYR A 18 -7.92 1.46 -5.34
CA TYR A 18 -8.38 0.84 -4.10
C TYR A 18 -9.02 -0.54 -4.33
N LYS A 19 -9.40 -0.85 -5.57
CA LYS A 19 -9.97 -2.14 -5.96
C LYS A 19 -8.92 -3.23 -6.13
N ASP A 20 -7.64 -2.88 -6.26
CA ASP A 20 -6.53 -3.82 -6.45
C ASP A 20 -6.08 -4.45 -5.12
N VAL A 21 -7.01 -5.15 -4.46
CA VAL A 21 -6.87 -5.65 -3.09
C VAL A 21 -5.61 -6.51 -2.91
N GLU A 22 -5.24 -7.30 -3.91
CA GLU A 22 -4.05 -8.14 -3.91
C GLU A 22 -2.74 -7.34 -3.81
N ILE A 23 -2.66 -6.19 -4.49
CA ILE A 23 -1.51 -5.30 -4.42
C ILE A 23 -1.49 -4.62 -3.05
N LEU A 24 -2.64 -4.11 -2.60
CA LEU A 24 -2.76 -3.41 -1.33
C LEU A 24 -2.38 -4.30 -0.14
N ARG A 25 -2.81 -5.57 -0.13
CA ARG A 25 -2.49 -6.55 0.93
C ARG A 25 -0.98 -6.72 1.14
N LYS A 26 -0.16 -6.63 0.09
CA LYS A 26 1.32 -6.74 0.18
C LYS A 26 1.94 -5.62 1.03
N PHE A 27 1.23 -4.51 1.19
CA PHE A 27 1.69 -3.37 1.97
C PHE A 27 1.02 -3.27 3.35
N LEU A 28 0.30 -4.31 3.78
CA LEU A 28 -0.22 -4.43 5.13
C LEU A 28 0.65 -5.40 5.95
N ASN A 29 0.68 -5.21 7.26
CA ASN A 29 1.18 -6.22 8.18
C ASN A 29 0.08 -7.26 8.48
N PRO A 30 0.40 -8.37 9.17
CA PRO A 30 -0.59 -9.39 9.53
C PRO A 30 -1.76 -8.87 10.37
N HIS A 31 -1.60 -7.75 11.08
CA HIS A 31 -2.68 -7.12 11.85
C HIS A 31 -3.51 -6.12 11.03
N GLY A 32 -3.35 -6.11 9.70
CA GLY A 32 -4.03 -5.22 8.78
C GLY A 32 -3.51 -3.78 8.75
N ARG A 33 -2.48 -3.39 9.52
CA ARG A 33 -1.92 -2.03 9.54
C ARG A 33 -1.02 -1.77 8.32
N ILE A 34 -1.08 -0.56 7.77
CA ILE A 34 -0.22 -0.14 6.65
C ILE A 34 1.26 -0.18 7.08
N LEU A 35 2.10 -0.83 6.29
CA LEU A 35 3.54 -0.89 6.49
C LEU A 35 4.15 0.51 6.29
N ALA A 36 5.05 0.88 7.21
CA ALA A 36 5.77 2.14 7.13
C ALA A 36 6.69 2.17 5.90
N ARG A 37 6.88 3.37 5.33
CA ARG A 37 7.72 3.61 4.15
C ARG A 37 9.12 2.97 4.23
N ARG A 38 9.75 3.00 5.43
CA ARG A 38 11.07 2.39 5.65
C ARG A 38 11.09 0.87 5.41
N ARG A 39 9.96 0.20 5.63
CA ARG A 39 9.80 -1.24 5.36
C ARG A 39 9.45 -1.50 3.90
N THR A 40 8.54 -0.73 3.33
CA THR A 40 8.05 -0.91 1.95
C THR A 40 9.06 -0.46 0.89
N GLY A 41 9.90 0.53 1.20
CA GLY A 41 10.91 1.04 0.28
C GLY A 41 10.39 1.96 -0.83
N ILE A 42 9.08 2.22 -0.89
CA ILE A 42 8.47 3.05 -1.94
C ILE A 42 8.74 4.54 -1.72
N SER A 43 8.56 5.33 -2.78
CA SER A 43 8.68 6.79 -2.74
C SER A 43 7.62 7.40 -1.82
N SER A 44 7.89 8.62 -1.34
CA SER A 44 6.93 9.35 -0.50
C SER A 44 5.62 9.64 -1.24
N LYS A 45 5.67 9.79 -2.57
CA LYS A 45 4.49 9.99 -3.44
C LYS A 45 3.60 8.74 -3.43
N HIS A 46 4.15 7.59 -3.83
CA HIS A 46 3.39 6.35 -3.86
C HIS A 46 2.92 5.91 -2.46
N GLN A 47 3.66 6.22 -1.39
CA GLN A 47 3.20 5.93 -0.02
C GLN A 47 1.91 6.70 0.33
N ARG A 48 1.77 7.96 -0.13
CA ARG A 48 0.55 8.76 0.11
C ARG A 48 -0.63 8.18 -0.68
N GLU A 49 -0.42 7.92 -1.97
CA GLU A 49 -1.43 7.32 -2.85
C GLU A 49 -1.88 5.94 -2.36
N LEU A 50 -0.94 5.07 -1.99
CA LEU A 50 -1.21 3.77 -1.38
C LEU A 50 -2.04 3.92 -0.10
N SER A 51 -1.70 4.88 0.76
CA SER A 51 -2.41 5.08 2.02
C SER A 51 -3.86 5.53 1.78
N GLU A 52 -4.11 6.37 0.78
CA GLU A 52 -5.48 6.72 0.37
C GLU A 52 -6.24 5.54 -0.21
N ALA A 53 -5.60 4.76 -1.11
CA ALA A 53 -6.19 3.57 -1.69
C ALA A 53 -6.59 2.55 -0.62
N VAL A 54 -5.72 2.27 0.36
CA VAL A 54 -6.04 1.38 1.49
C VAL A 54 -7.21 1.92 2.32
N LYS A 55 -7.25 3.23 2.61
CA LYS A 55 -8.36 3.83 3.37
C LYS A 55 -9.70 3.70 2.62
N ARG A 56 -9.70 3.94 1.30
CA ARG A 56 -10.88 3.74 0.44
C ARG A 56 -11.31 2.28 0.42
N ALA A 57 -10.38 1.36 0.22
CA ALA A 57 -10.65 -0.08 0.22
C ALA A 57 -11.27 -0.56 1.54
N ARG A 58 -10.79 -0.04 2.68
CA ARG A 58 -11.36 -0.34 4.00
C ARG A 58 -12.77 0.20 4.18
N PHE A 59 -13.03 1.41 3.71
CA PHE A 59 -14.39 1.98 3.73
C PHE A 59 -15.38 1.16 2.90
N MET A 60 -14.90 0.60 1.78
CA MET A 60 -15.67 -0.28 0.89
C MET A 60 -15.71 -1.75 1.36
N ALA A 61 -15.24 -2.05 2.57
CA ALA A 61 -15.16 -3.40 3.13
C ALA A 61 -14.30 -4.41 2.34
N LEU A 62 -13.42 -3.95 1.44
CA LEU A 62 -12.49 -4.79 0.67
C LEU A 62 -11.26 -5.20 1.50
N LEU A 63 -10.89 -4.39 2.48
CA LEU A 63 -9.78 -4.65 3.39
C LEU A 63 -10.21 -4.45 4.86
N PRO A 64 -9.68 -5.27 5.79
CA PRO A 64 -9.96 -5.08 7.21
C PRO A 64 -9.23 -3.84 7.78
N PHE A 65 -9.83 -3.23 8.79
CA PHE A 65 -9.17 -2.21 9.61
C PHE A 65 -8.17 -2.84 10.59
N VAL A 66 -8.53 -4.01 11.13
CA VAL A 66 -7.77 -4.82 12.07
C VAL A 66 -7.98 -6.28 11.66
N GLU A 67 -6.90 -7.04 11.60
CA GLU A 67 -6.89 -8.48 11.29
C GLU A 67 -6.26 -9.19 12.50
N GLN A 68 -6.72 -10.40 12.82
CA GLN A 68 -6.35 -11.13 14.05
C GLN A 68 -4.90 -11.65 14.00
#